data_AF-A0A7W4C504-F1
#
_entry.id   AF-A0A7W4C504-F1
#
_cell.length_a   1.000
_cell.length_b   1.000
_cell.length_c   1.000
_cell.angle_alpha   90.00
_cell.angle_beta   90.00
_cell.angle_gamma   90.00
#
_symmetry.space_group_name_H-M   'P 1'
#
loop_
_entity.id
_entity.type
_entity.pdbx_description
1 polymer ?
#
loop_
_entity_poly.entity_id
_entity_poly.type
_entity_poly.pdbx_seq_one_letter_code
_entity_poly.pdbx_strand_id
1 'polypeptide(L)'
;MSTANSDYQELHIALKCFFTVEEQMYLIPLLLTWSGNADKAMFWFNHQRIPALGGQTAKFICENGNQMLFIEYIHSVEFGGYA
;
A
#
# COMPACT_ATOMS: atom_id res chain seq x y z
N MET A 1 -5.12 17.67 -17.12
CA MET A 1 -5.92 16.45 -16.84
C MET A 1 -5.67 16.09 -15.39
N SER A 2 -6.72 15.73 -14.63
CA SER A 2 -6.67 15.61 -13.18
C SER A 2 -5.78 14.43 -12.75
N THR A 3 -4.53 14.71 -12.37
CA THR A 3 -3.51 13.71 -11.98
C THR A 3 -4.01 12.81 -10.86
N ALA A 4 -4.77 13.36 -9.91
CA ALA A 4 -5.36 12.62 -8.80
C ALA A 4 -6.25 11.44 -9.22
N ASN A 5 -6.98 11.57 -10.35
CA ASN A 5 -7.83 10.47 -10.84
C ASN A 5 -7.00 9.36 -11.51
N SER A 6 -5.89 9.72 -12.18
CA SER A 6 -4.95 8.74 -12.73
C SER A 6 -4.23 8.00 -11.59
N ASP A 7 -3.73 8.76 -10.61
CA ASP A 7 -3.01 8.23 -9.46
C ASP A 7 -3.85 7.20 -8.68
N TYR A 8 -5.13 7.52 -8.45
CA TYR A 8 -6.05 6.60 -7.79
C TYR A 8 -6.26 5.32 -8.62
N GLN A 9 -6.47 5.44 -9.94
CA GLN A 9 -6.74 4.29 -10.80
C GLN A 9 -5.55 3.33 -10.88
N GLU A 10 -4.33 3.85 -10.92
CA GLU A 10 -3.11 3.03 -10.96
C GLU A 10 -2.96 2.18 -9.70
N LEU A 11 -3.12 2.79 -8.52
CA LEU A 11 -3.08 2.05 -7.25
C LEU A 11 -4.25 1.09 -7.11
N HIS A 12 -5.46 1.50 -7.52
CA HIS A 12 -6.62 0.61 -7.51
C HIS A 12 -6.37 -0.65 -8.35
N ILE A 13 -5.79 -0.54 -9.55
CA ILE A 13 -5.48 -1.70 -10.40
C ILE A 13 -4.48 -2.63 -9.72
N ALA A 14 -3.48 -2.09 -9.02
CA ALA A 14 -2.47 -2.89 -8.33
C ALA A 14 -3.02 -3.60 -7.08
N LEU A 15 -3.92 -2.95 -6.33
CA LEU A 15 -4.40 -3.41 -5.04
C LEU A 15 -5.69 -4.24 -5.12
N LYS A 16 -6.51 -4.08 -6.18
CA LYS A 16 -7.82 -4.72 -6.30
C LYS A 16 -7.82 -6.25 -6.24
N CYS A 17 -6.69 -6.88 -6.57
CA CYS A 17 -6.57 -8.35 -6.55
C CYS A 17 -6.26 -8.90 -5.16
N PHE A 18 -5.84 -8.04 -4.23
CA PHE A 18 -5.36 -8.45 -2.91
C PHE A 18 -6.28 -8.02 -1.77
N PHE A 19 -7.08 -6.97 -1.98
CA PHE A 19 -7.81 -6.28 -0.93
C PHE A 19 -9.30 -6.13 -1.26
N THR A 20 -10.16 -6.05 -0.24
CA THR A 20 -11.59 -5.73 -0.42
C THR A 20 -11.78 -4.28 -0.85
N VAL A 21 -13.01 -3.93 -1.24
CA VAL A 21 -13.34 -2.54 -1.63
C VAL A 21 -13.11 -1.59 -0.46
N GLU A 22 -13.49 -1.99 0.75
CA GLU A 22 -13.32 -1.20 1.97
C GLU A 22 -11.83 -0.97 2.30
N GLU A 23 -11.02 -2.02 2.19
CA GLU A 23 -9.57 -1.94 2.40
C GLU A 23 -8.90 -1.04 1.34
N GLN A 24 -9.33 -1.13 0.07
CA GLN A 24 -8.83 -0.24 -0.99
C GLN A 24 -9.19 1.23 -0.72
N MET A 25 -10.42 1.50 -0.27
CA MET A 25 -10.87 2.85 0.09
C MET A 25 -10.08 3.46 1.24
N TYR A 26 -9.51 2.62 2.11
CA TYR A 26 -8.61 3.05 3.18
C TYR A 26 -7.16 3.20 2.68
N LEU A 27 -6.61 2.19 2.01
CA LEU A 27 -5.21 2.11 1.62
C LEU A 27 -4.81 3.14 0.55
N ILE A 28 -5.61 3.30 -0.50
CA ILE A 28 -5.25 4.15 -1.65
C ILE A 28 -5.04 5.61 -1.24
N PRO A 29 -5.99 6.30 -0.56
CA PRO A 29 -5.78 7.69 -0.18
C PRO A 29 -4.63 7.86 0.82
N LEU A 30 -4.42 6.88 1.72
CA LEU A 30 -3.33 6.92 2.69
C LEU A 30 -1.97 6.81 2.00
N LEU A 31 -1.79 5.83 1.11
CA LEU A 31 -0.56 5.63 0.35
C LEU A 31 -0.26 6.83 -0.56
N LEU A 32 -1.28 7.43 -1.19
CA LEU A 32 -1.10 8.66 -1.96
C LEU A 32 -0.69 9.84 -1.08
N THR A 33 -1.27 9.97 0.12
CA THR A 33 -0.91 11.03 1.08
C THR A 33 0.54 10.89 1.54
N TRP A 34 1.01 9.67 1.83
CA TRP A 34 2.37 9.42 2.28
C TRP A 34 3.43 9.56 1.18
N SER A 35 3.13 9.11 -0.03
CA SER A 35 4.07 9.08 -1.15
C SER A 35 4.05 10.37 -2.00
N GLY A 36 2.92 11.06 -2.02
CA GLY A 36 2.63 12.24 -2.83
C GLY A 36 2.09 11.97 -4.24
N ASN A 37 2.28 10.76 -4.80
CA ASN A 37 1.73 10.35 -6.10
C ASN A 37 1.74 8.83 -6.28
N ALA A 38 1.02 8.31 -7.29
CA ALA A 38 0.94 6.87 -7.50
C ALA A 38 2.27 6.24 -7.92
N ASP A 39 3.09 6.92 -8.72
CA ASP A 39 4.41 6.42 -9.13
C ASP A 39 5.29 6.06 -7.92
N LYS A 40 5.35 6.95 -6.93
CA LYS A 40 6.13 6.75 -5.70
C LYS A 40 5.50 5.69 -4.80
N ALA A 41 4.17 5.68 -4.66
CA ALA A 41 3.47 4.64 -3.92
C ALA A 41 3.71 3.25 -4.54
N MET A 42 3.63 3.14 -5.87
CA MET A 42 3.90 1.92 -6.61
C MET A 42 5.37 1.51 -6.53
N PHE A 43 6.30 2.46 -6.64
CA PHE A 43 7.71 2.18 -6.46
C PHE A 43 7.97 1.58 -5.07
N TRP A 44 7.42 2.20 -4.03
CA TRP A 44 7.47 1.70 -2.65
C TRP A 44 6.87 0.30 -2.53
N PHE A 45 5.65 0.10 -3.02
CA PHE A 45 4.91 -1.17 -2.94
C PHE A 45 5.68 -2.33 -3.58
N ASN A 46 6.33 -2.06 -4.72
CA ASN A 46 7.02 -3.08 -5.51
C ASN A 46 8.47 -3.35 -5.06
N HIS A 47 9.19 -2.32 -4.62
CA HIS A 47 10.66 -2.40 -4.48
C HIS A 47 11.16 -2.16 -3.06
N GLN A 48 10.42 -1.40 -2.23
CA GLN A 48 10.90 -1.09 -0.90
C GLN A 48 10.71 -2.29 0.03
N ARG A 49 11.83 -2.75 0.59
CA ARG A 49 11.83 -3.79 1.62
C ARG A 49 11.39 -3.18 2.94
N ILE A 50 10.43 -3.83 3.60
CA ILE A 50 9.86 -3.41 4.88
C ILE A 50 10.49 -4.26 5.99
N PRO A 51 11.38 -3.70 6.84
CA PRO A 51 12.07 -4.47 7.88
C PRO A 51 11.11 -5.17 8.85
N ALA A 52 10.01 -4.51 9.23
CA ALA A 52 8.98 -5.06 10.10
C ALA A 52 8.27 -6.29 9.50
N LEU A 53 8.33 -6.47 8.18
CA LEU A 53 7.75 -7.59 7.47
C LEU A 53 8.84 -8.54 6.93
N GLY A 54 9.88 -8.77 7.75
CA GLY A 54 10.98 -9.68 7.44
C GLY A 54 11.86 -9.22 6.27
N GLY A 55 11.86 -7.92 5.95
CA GLY A 55 12.63 -7.37 4.83
C GLY A 55 12.04 -7.70 3.45
N GLN A 56 10.75 -8.04 3.38
CA GLN A 56 10.04 -8.31 2.13
C GLN A 56 9.37 -7.03 1.59
N THR A 57 9.00 -7.05 0.30
CA THR A 57 8.24 -5.95 -0.30
C THR A 57 6.74 -6.14 -0.04
N ALA A 58 5.98 -5.05 -0.02
CA ALA A 58 4.53 -5.11 0.15
C ALA A 58 3.87 -6.01 -0.90
N LYS A 59 4.30 -5.90 -2.16
CA LYS A 59 3.85 -6.77 -3.25
C LYS A 59 4.08 -8.25 -2.93
N PHE A 60 5.30 -8.61 -2.53
CA PHE A 60 5.62 -10.01 -2.23
C PHE A 60 4.72 -10.56 -1.13
N ILE A 61 4.46 -9.79 -0.09
CA ILE A 61 3.60 -10.18 1.04
C ILE A 61 2.16 -10.44 0.57
N CYS A 62 1.62 -9.53 -0.24
CA CYS A 62 0.28 -9.66 -0.81
C CYS A 62 0.18 -10.87 -1.76
N GLU A 63 1.18 -11.09 -2.62
CA GLU A 63 1.22 -12.23 -3.54
C GLU A 63 1.33 -13.58 -2.83
N ASN A 64 1.89 -13.62 -1.61
CA ASN A 64 1.96 -14.83 -0.79
C ASN A 64 0.72 -15.06 0.09
N GLY A 65 -0.36 -14.29 -0.12
CA GLY A 65 -1.61 -14.44 0.64
C GLY A 65 -1.55 -13.87 2.06
N ASN A 66 -0.52 -13.06 2.36
CA ASN A 66 -0.30 -12.45 3.67
C ASN A 66 -0.76 -10.99 3.71
N GLN A 67 -1.78 -10.62 2.92
CA GLN A 67 -2.33 -9.26 2.86
C GLN A 67 -2.75 -8.69 4.22
N MET A 68 -3.16 -9.54 5.18
CA MET A 68 -3.51 -9.11 6.53
C MET A 68 -2.30 -8.52 7.29
N LEU A 69 -1.11 -9.13 7.14
CA LEU A 69 0.12 -8.59 7.73
C LEU A 69 0.48 -7.22 7.16
N PHE A 70 0.21 -7.01 5.87
CA PHE A 70 0.40 -5.71 5.24
C PHE A 70 -0.54 -4.66 5.83
N ILE A 71 -1.82 -4.96 6.00
CA ILE A 71 -2.80 -4.02 6.60
C ILE A 71 -2.41 -3.68 8.05
N GLU A 72 -2.06 -4.68 8.85
CA GLU A 72 -1.62 -4.47 10.23
C GLU A 72 -0.38 -3.58 10.29
N TYR A 73 0.56 -3.79 9.37
CA TYR A 73 1.72 -2.92 9.24
C TYR A 73 1.31 -1.48 8.89
N ILE A 74 0.43 -1.27 7.90
CA ILE A 74 -0.04 0.07 7.53
C ILE A 74 -0.72 0.76 8.72
N HIS A 75 -1.60 0.05 9.46
CA HIS A 75 -2.21 0.56 10.68
C HIS A 75 -1.15 0.97 11.71
N SER A 76 -0.15 0.13 11.94
CA SER A 76 0.91 0.42 12.91
C SER A 76 1.71 1.68 12.52
N VAL A 77 1.97 1.89 11.23
CA VAL A 77 2.67 3.07 10.74
C VAL A 77 1.81 4.33 10.89
N GLU A 78 0.51 4.25 10.57
CA GLU A 78 -0.43 5.38 10.67
C GLU A 78 -0.56 5.89 12.12
N PHE A 79 -0.72 4.99 13.08
CA PHE A 79 -0.90 5.35 14.49
C PHE A 79 0.40 5.61 15.23
N GLY A 80 1.53 5.71 14.52
CA GLY A 80 2.83 6.08 15.09
C GLY A 80 3.47 4.93 15.86
N GLY A 81 3.73 3.82 15.18
CA GLY A 81 4.27 2.58 15.70
C GLY A 81 5.39 2.76 16.72
N TYR A 82 5.00 2.77 18.00
CA TYR A 82 5.84 2.35 19.10
C TYR A 82 5.40 0.93 19.45
N ALA A 83 6.05 -0.04 18.82
CA ALA A 83 6.27 -1.35 19.40
C ALA A 83 7.79 -1.52 19.55
#